data_AF-A0A3A8SJ86-F1
#
_entry.id   AF-A0A3A8SJ86-F1
#
_cell.length_a   1.000
_cell.length_b   1.000
_cell.length_c   1.000
_cell.angle_alpha   90.00
_cell.angle_beta   90.00
_cell.angle_gamma   90.00
#
_symmetry.space_group_name_H-M   'P 1'
#
loop_
_entity.id
_entity.type
_entity.pdbx_description
1 polymer ?
#
loop_
_entity_poly.entity_id
_entity_poly.type
_entity_poly.pdbx_seq_one_letter_code
_entity_poly.pdbx_strand_id
1 'polypeptide(L)'
;MDTSVSPRAVTGRIDVHPRGFGFLTVQAPGTQEVLSAFIPPPDLNPLLAGDIVTGTVTAGADGRWTASGLTLVERPRTRVYGEVVARKG
;
A
#
# COMPACT_ATOMS: atom_id res chain seq x y z
N MET A 1 -22.01 -9.52 15.40
CA MET A 1 -21.07 -8.59 16.06
C MET A 1 -20.62 -7.60 14.99
N ASP A 2 -21.31 -6.47 14.89
CA ASP A 2 -20.91 -5.38 13.99
C ASP A 2 -19.64 -4.75 14.53
N THR A 3 -18.51 -5.03 13.88
CA THR A 3 -17.27 -4.29 14.14
C THR A 3 -17.19 -3.22 13.06
N SER A 4 -18.01 -2.19 13.17
CA SER A 4 -17.91 -1.01 12.29
C SER A 4 -16.64 -0.26 12.65
N VAL A 5 -15.50 -0.74 12.17
CA VAL A 5 -14.27 0.01 12.31
C VAL A 5 -14.33 1.17 11.33
N SER A 6 -14.39 2.38 11.88
CA SER A 6 -14.40 3.61 11.09
C SER A 6 -13.16 3.68 10.19
N PRO A 7 -13.29 4.24 8.98
CA PRO A 7 -12.14 4.53 8.12
C PRO A 7 -11.09 5.34 8.88
N ARG A 8 -9.81 4.98 8.73
CA ARG A 8 -8.69 5.60 9.44
C ARG A 8 -7.72 6.21 8.43
N ALA A 9 -7.36 7.47 8.62
CA ALA A 9 -6.23 8.06 7.91
C ALA A 9 -4.93 7.51 8.51
N VAL A 10 -4.02 7.04 7.65
CA VAL A 10 -2.76 6.41 8.04
C VAL A 10 -1.63 6.87 7.14
N THR A 11 -0.40 6.73 7.64
CA THR A 11 0.83 6.79 6.83
C THR A 11 1.49 5.43 6.90
N GLY A 12 1.93 4.90 5.76
CA GLY A 12 2.51 3.56 5.69
C GLY A 12 3.38 3.37 4.47
N ARG A 13 3.94 2.16 4.34
CA ARG A 13 4.81 1.77 3.24
C ARG A 13 4.07 0.85 2.26
N ILE A 14 4.29 1.08 0.98
CA ILE A 14 3.80 0.23 -0.12
C ILE A 14 4.62 -1.05 -0.21
N ASP A 15 3.92 -2.18 -0.14
CA ASP A 15 4.40 -3.50 -0.54
C ASP A 15 3.69 -3.95 -1.83
N VAL A 16 4.44 -4.41 -2.82
CA VAL A 16 3.90 -4.74 -4.15
C VAL A 16 3.91 -6.25 -4.33
N HIS A 17 2.75 -6.82 -4.68
CA HIS A 17 2.65 -8.23 -5.02
C HIS A 17 2.93 -8.44 -6.52
N PRO A 18 3.62 -9.52 -6.91
CA PRO A 18 3.90 -9.85 -8.32
C PRO A 18 2.68 -10.01 -9.25
N ARG A 19 1.47 -10.02 -8.68
CA ARG A 19 0.20 -10.16 -9.41
C ARG A 19 -0.43 -8.80 -9.76
N GLY A 20 0.24 -7.69 -9.46
CA GLY A 20 -0.19 -6.34 -9.81
C GLY A 20 -1.06 -5.63 -8.76
N PHE A 21 -1.41 -6.30 -7.66
CA PHE A 21 -1.97 -5.64 -6.47
C PHE A 21 -0.89 -5.42 -5.42
N GLY A 22 -1.23 -4.78 -4.31
CA GLY A 22 -0.27 -4.50 -3.24
C GLY A 22 -0.92 -4.35 -1.89
N PHE A 23 -0.13 -3.94 -0.92
CA PHE A 23 -0.56 -3.67 0.43
C PHE A 23 0.03 -2.36 0.96
N LEU A 24 -0.78 -1.61 1.70
CA LEU A 24 -0.31 -0.55 2.57
C LEU A 24 0.00 -1.16 3.93
N THR A 25 1.28 -1.21 4.26
CA THR A 25 1.76 -1.71 5.56
C THR A 25 1.94 -0.53 6.52
N VAL A 26 1.24 -0.58 7.65
CA VAL A 26 1.32 0.44 8.70
C VAL A 26 1.82 -0.23 9.96
N GLN A 27 2.98 0.22 10.45
CA GLN A 27 3.52 -0.21 11.72
C GLN A 27 3.17 0.83 12.77
N ALA A 28 2.45 0.42 13.82
CA ALA A 28 2.16 1.33 14.91
C ALA A 28 3.43 1.59 15.74
N PRO A 29 3.75 2.85 16.10
CA PRO A 29 4.90 3.16 16.92
C PRO A 29 4.86 2.41 18.26
N GLY A 30 5.94 1.73 18.62
CA GLY A 30 6.06 1.02 19.89
C GLY A 30 5.36 -0.33 19.97
N THR A 31 4.74 -0.82 18.88
CA THR A 31 4.18 -2.19 18.82
C THR A 31 4.82 -3.00 17.68
N GLN A 32 4.69 -4.32 17.78
CA GLN A 32 4.99 -5.25 16.67
C GLN A 32 3.79 -5.49 15.76
N GLU A 33 2.66 -4.83 16.03
CA GLU A 33 1.45 -5.01 15.25
C GLU A 33 1.58 -4.27 13.92
N VAL A 34 1.45 -5.02 12.82
CA VAL A 34 1.50 -4.50 11.47
C VAL A 34 0.11 -4.64 10.86
N LEU A 35 -0.55 -3.52 10.62
CA LEU A 35 -1.75 -3.48 9.80
C LEU A 35 -1.33 -3.63 8.34
N SER A 36 -1.95 -4.56 7.62
CA SER A 36 -1.79 -4.72 6.18
C SER A 36 -3.14 -4.52 5.49
N ALA A 37 -3.23 -3.49 4.64
CA ALA A 37 -4.44 -3.15 3.92
C ALA A 37 -4.25 -3.34 2.41
N PHE A 38 -5.14 -4.09 1.78
CA PHE A 38 -5.13 -4.38 0.35
C PHE A 38 -5.25 -3.11 -0.50
N ILE A 39 -4.46 -3.04 -1.58
CA ILE A 39 -4.51 -1.97 -2.57
C ILE A 39 -4.87 -2.60 -3.94
N PRO A 40 -5.98 -2.18 -4.57
CA PRO A 40 -6.34 -2.67 -5.89
C PRO A 40 -5.36 -2.14 -6.97
N PRO A 41 -5.17 -2.88 -8.08
CA PRO A 41 -4.19 -2.50 -9.10
C PRO A 41 -4.30 -1.06 -9.63
N PRO A 42 -5.48 -0.51 -9.96
CA PRO A 42 -5.59 0.87 -10.43
C PRO A 42 -5.01 1.91 -9.47
N ASP A 43 -5.23 1.72 -8.16
CA ASP A 43 -4.76 2.63 -7.12
C ASP A 43 -3.25 2.43 -6.84
N LEU A 44 -2.73 1.23 -7.11
CA LEU A 44 -1.31 0.92 -6.93
C LEU A 44 -0.44 1.38 -8.10
N ASN A 45 -0.97 1.38 -9.32
CA ASN A 45 -0.23 1.70 -10.56
C ASN A 45 0.71 2.93 -10.50
N PRO A 46 0.35 4.06 -9.85
CA PRO A 46 1.25 5.22 -9.77
C PRO A 46 2.37 5.10 -8.71
N LEU A 47 2.36 4.04 -7.90
CA LEU A 47 3.22 3.85 -6.73
C LEU A 47 4.21 2.70 -6.93
N LEU A 48 5.32 2.76 -6.20
CA LEU A 48 6.39 1.77 -6.27
C LEU A 48 6.59 1.06 -4.92
N ALA A 49 7.15 -0.16 -4.99
CA ALA A 49 7.53 -0.91 -3.79
C ALA A 49 8.51 -0.12 -2.92
N GLY A 50 8.12 0.13 -1.67
CA GLY A 50 8.87 0.89 -0.69
C GLY A 50 8.50 2.37 -0.59
N ASP A 51 7.64 2.89 -1.47
CA ASP A 51 7.10 4.26 -1.35
C ASP A 51 6.40 4.42 0.01
N ILE A 52 6.55 5.60 0.61
CA ILE A 52 5.83 6.02 1.81
C ILE A 52 4.66 6.87 1.35
N VAL A 53 3.46 6.51 1.78
CA VAL A 53 2.21 7.16 1.35
C VAL A 53 1.33 7.47 2.55
N THR A 54 0.49 8.50 2.40
CA THR A 54 -0.70 8.67 3.22
C THR A 54 -1.89 8.05 2.50
N GLY A 55 -2.89 7.61 3.26
CA GLY A 55 -4.11 7.04 2.69
C GLY A 55 -5.18 6.77 3.74
N THR A 56 -6.33 6.28 3.29
CA THR A 56 -7.42 5.84 4.15
C THR A 56 -7.49 4.32 4.15
N VAL A 57 -7.54 3.70 5.33
CA VAL A 57 -7.80 2.26 5.48
C VAL A 57 -9.20 2.02 6.03
N THR A 58 -9.93 1.11 5.42
CA THR A 58 -11.31 0.75 5.79
C THR A 58 -11.39 -0.75 6.05
N ALA A 59 -12.01 -1.15 7.15
CA ALA A 59 -12.25 -2.56 7.44
C ALA A 59 -13.48 -3.05 6.65
N GLY A 60 -13.31 -4.16 5.94
CA GLY A 60 -14.40 -4.92 5.35
C GLY A 60 -15.12 -5.78 6.39
N ALA A 61 -16.34 -6.20 6.05
CA ALA A 61 -17.15 -7.09 6.89
C ALA A 61 -16.52 -8.48 7.10
N ASP A 62 -15.57 -8.86 6.23
CA ASP A 62 -14.78 -10.09 6.29
C ASP A 62 -13.51 -9.96 7.14
N GLY A 63 -13.30 -8.81 7.80
CA GLY A 63 -12.12 -8.52 8.62
C GLY A 63 -10.88 -8.13 7.81
N ARG A 64 -10.98 -8.03 6.48
CA ARG A 64 -9.87 -7.56 5.64
C ARG A 64 -9.86 -6.05 5.56
N TRP A 65 -8.67 -5.47 5.51
CA TRP A 65 -8.50 -4.04 5.35
C TRP A 65 -8.25 -3.70 3.88
N THR A 66 -8.84 -2.60 3.41
CA THR A 66 -8.62 -2.05 2.07
C THR A 66 -8.11 -0.62 2.21
N ALA A 67 -7.08 -0.26 1.45
CA ALA A 67 -6.52 1.08 1.40
C ALA A 67 -6.98 1.81 0.12
N SER A 68 -7.27 3.11 0.25
CA SER A 68 -7.66 3.97 -0.87
C SER A 68 -7.22 5.42 -0.65
N GLY A 69 -7.37 6.26 -1.68
CA GLY A 69 -7.02 7.68 -1.60
C GLY A 69 -5.53 7.91 -1.33
N LEU A 70 -4.68 7.09 -1.93
CA LEU A 70 -3.24 7.06 -1.65
C LEU A 70 -2.55 8.31 -2.22
N THR A 71 -1.69 8.93 -1.42
CA THR A 71 -0.88 10.09 -1.83
C THR A 71 0.58 9.85 -1.44
N LEU A 72 1.50 10.02 -2.40
CA LEU A 72 2.93 9.86 -2.16
C LEU A 72 3.44 10.93 -1.19
N VAL A 73 4.09 10.49 -0.11
CA VAL A 73 4.80 11.35 0.84
C VAL A 73 6.29 11.35 0.52
N GLU A 74 6.86 10.16 0.35
CA GLU A 74 8.29 10.00 0.10
C GLU A 74 8.54 8.80 -0.82
N ARG A 75 9.52 8.94 -1.71
CA ARG A 75 10.11 7.83 -2.46
C ARG A 75 11.56 7.62 -2.00
N PRO A 76 11.79 6.73 -1.01
CA PRO A 76 13.14 6.54 -0.46
C PRO A 76 14.11 5.95 -1.49
N ARG A 77 13.60 5.11 -2.40
CA ARG A 77 14.40 4.45 -3.43
C ARG A 77 14.59 5.39 -4.63
N THR A 78 15.70 6.10 -4.64
CA THR A 78 16.05 7.06 -5.72
C THR A 78 16.95 6.46 -6.80
N ARG A 79 17.53 5.28 -6.58
CA ARG A 79 18.38 4.57 -7.54
C ARG A 79 17.92 3.12 -7.68
N VAL A 80 17.88 2.66 -8.93
CA VAL A 80 17.52 1.29 -9.30
C VAL A 80 18.48 0.76 -10.35
N TYR A 81 18.72 -0.54 -10.32
CA TYR A 81 19.56 -1.24 -11.29
C TYR A 81 18.70 -2.27 -12.02
N GLY A 82 18.94 -2.44 -13.31
CA GLY A 82 18.17 -3.36 -14.14
C GLY A 82 18.73 -3.46 -15.55
N GLU A 83 18.16 -4.36 -16.33
CA GLU A 83 18.47 -4.53 -17.75
C GLU A 83 17.51 -3.71 -18.61
N VAL A 84 18.04 -3.04 -19.63
CA VAL A 84 17.22 -2.34 -20.63
C VAL A 84 16.77 -3.34 -21.68
N VAL A 85 15.47 -3.63 -21.74
CA VAL A 85 14.89 -4.56 -22.71
C VAL A 85 14.01 -3.79 -23.69
N ALA A 86 14.32 -3.88 -24.98
CA ALA A 86 13.47 -3.35 -26.04
C ALA A 86 12.49 -4.44 -26.53
N ARG A 87 11.18 -4.17 -26.50
CA ARG A 87 10.18 -5.02 -27.14
C ARG A 87 9.73 -4.35 -28.44
N LYS A 88 9.85 -5.04 -29.58
CA LYS A 88 9.16 -4.64 -30.81
C LYS A 88 7.67 -4.98 -30.63
N GLY A 89 6.81 -4.00 -30.93
CA GLY A 89 5.36 -4.20 -31.00
C GLY A 89 4.96 -5.09 -32.17
#